data_AF-A0A4Q1IM85-F1
#
_entry.id   AF-A0A4Q1IM85-F1
#
_cell.length_a   1.000
_cell.length_b   1.000
_cell.length_c   1.000
_cell.angle_alpha   90.00
_cell.angle_beta   90.00
_cell.angle_gamma   90.00
#
_symmetry.space_group_name_H-M   'P 1'
#
loop_
_entity.id
_entity.type
_entity.pdbx_description
1 polymer ?
#
loop_
_entity_poly.entity_id
_entity_poly.type
_entity_poly.pdbx_seq_one_letter_code
_entity_poly.pdbx_strand_id
1 'polypeptide(L)' 'METNKKMKMMSLDQLKDKHLGEVGTIERDKYEFDLKIEILGDMIKSVRKERHLT' A
#
# COMPACT_ATOMS: atom_id res chain seq x y z
N MET A 1 6.63 36.69 -6.02
CA MET A 1 6.80 36.17 -4.64
C MET A 1 6.63 34.67 -4.71
N GLU A 2 7.74 33.94 -4.75
CA GLU A 2 7.69 32.48 -4.83
C GLU A 2 7.23 31.93 -3.48
N THR A 3 6.00 31.40 -3.45
CA THR A 3 5.47 30.73 -2.27
C THR A 3 6.23 29.42 -2.10
N ASN A 4 7.25 29.45 -1.24
CA ASN A 4 8.01 28.29 -0.81
C ASN A 4 7.04 27.35 -0.09
N LYS A 5 6.39 26.46 -0.86
CA LYS A 5 5.37 25.51 -0.39
C LYS A 5 6.09 24.49 0.48
N LYS A 6 6.22 24.82 1.77
CA LYS A 6 6.81 23.98 2.82
C LYS A 6 6.35 22.54 2.59
N MET A 7 7.27 21.64 2.23
CA MET A 7 6.95 20.23 2.10
C MET A 7 6.40 19.77 3.45
N LYS A 8 5.10 19.48 3.50
CA LYS A 8 4.47 18.93 4.70
C LYS A 8 4.92 17.49 4.81
N MET A 9 5.82 17.21 5.75
CA MET A 9 6.14 15.84 6.14
C MET A 9 4.87 15.25 6.77
N MET A 10 4.42 14.12 6.23
CA MET A 10 3.31 13.34 6.76
C MET A 10 3.75 11.90 6.93
N SER A 11 3.23 11.22 7.94
CA SER A 11 3.44 9.78 8.07
C SER A 11 2.74 9.04 6.94
N LEU A 12 3.18 7.80 6.68
CA LEU A 12 2.51 6.94 5.70
C LEU A 12 1.03 6.74 6.05
N ASP A 13 0.72 6.61 7.34
CA ASP A 13 -0.67 6.44 7.81
C ASP A 13 -1.51 7.69 7.53
N GLN A 14 -0.97 8.88 7.79
CA GLN A 14 -1.65 10.14 7.46
C GLN A 14 -1.89 10.30 5.95
N LEU A 15 -0.95 9.83 5.12
CA LEU A 15 -1.13 9.83 3.68
C LEU A 15 -2.24 8.86 3.27
N LYS A 16 -2.28 7.66 3.86
CA LYS A 16 -3.33 6.66 3.62
C LYS A 16 -4.68 7.18 4.08
N ASP A 17 -4.79 7.74 5.28
CA ASP A 17 -6.03 8.32 5.79
C ASP A 17 -6.58 9.39 4.84
N LYS A 18 -5.68 10.25 4.33
CA LYS A 18 -6.06 11.34 3.42
C LYS A 18 -6.55 10.86 2.05
N HIS A 19 -6.05 9.73 1.55
CA HIS A 19 -6.29 9.29 0.17
C HIS A 19 -7.17 8.05 0.05
N LEU A 20 -7.19 7.20 1.06
CA LEU A 20 -7.95 5.94 1.13
C LEU A 20 -9.07 6.02 2.17
N GLY A 21 -9.09 7.04 3.03
CA GLY A 21 -10.01 7.14 4.17
C GLY A 21 -9.44 6.48 5.42
N GLU A 22 -10.16 6.62 6.54
CA GLU A 22 -9.76 6.03 7.81
C GLU A 22 -9.80 4.48 7.78
N VAL A 23 -9.05 3.86 8.69
CA VAL A 23 -9.04 2.41 8.86
C VAL A 23 -10.45 1.91 9.23
N GLY A 24 -10.91 0.82 8.60
CA GLY A 24 -12.24 0.27 8.83
C GLY A 24 -13.33 0.81 7.88
N THR A 25 -12.97 1.70 6.96
CA THR A 25 -13.85 2.05 5.85
C THR A 25 -13.85 0.92 4.82
N ILE A 26 -15.02 0.58 4.27
CA ILE A 26 -15.18 -0.52 3.31
C ILE A 26 -14.25 -0.35 2.09
N GLU A 27 -14.08 0.89 1.61
CA GLU A 27 -13.24 1.20 0.46
C GLU A 27 -11.76 0.94 0.75
N ARG A 28 -11.25 1.41 1.89
CA ARG A 28 -9.86 1.16 2.32
C ARG A 28 -9.61 -0.31 2.58
N ASP A 29 -10.50 -0.97 3.29
CA ASP A 29 -10.34 -2.37 3.67
C ASP A 29 -10.29 -3.26 2.43
N LYS A 30 -11.15 -2.99 1.44
CA LYS A 30 -11.11 -3.69 0.15
C LYS A 30 -9.80 -3.43 -0.60
N TYR A 31 -9.38 -2.17 -0.70
CA TYR A 31 -8.13 -1.81 -1.35
C TYR A 31 -6.92 -2.50 -0.71
N GLU A 32 -6.82 -2.46 0.62
CA GLU A 32 -5.71 -3.09 1.34
C GLU A 32 -5.75 -4.62 1.25
N PHE A 33 -6.95 -5.21 1.18
CA PHE A 33 -7.11 -6.65 0.98
C PHE A 33 -6.61 -7.08 -0.41
N ASP A 34 -7.07 -6.41 -1.47
CA ASP A 34 -6.66 -6.71 -2.85
C ASP A 34 -5.14 -6.56 -3.02
N LEU A 35 -4.56 -5.50 -2.45
CA LEU A 35 -3.11 -5.28 -2.45
C LEU A 35 -2.34 -6.41 -1.72
N LYS A 36 -2.85 -6.89 -0.58
CA LYS A 36 -2.22 -8.00 0.16
C LYS A 36 -2.25 -9.30 -0.65
N ILE A 37 -3.33 -9.56 -1.38
CA ILE A 37 -3.45 -10.74 -2.25
C ILE A 37 -2.43 -10.70 -3.38
N GLU A 38 -2.27 -9.54 -4.03
CA GLU A 38 -1.27 -9.35 -5.09
C GLU A 38 0.15 -9.63 -4.59
N ILE A 39 0.55 -8.97 -3.49
CA ILE A 39 1.87 -9.14 -2.89
C ILE A 39 2.12 -10.59 -2.47
N LEU A 40 1.11 -11.24 -1.89
CA LEU A 40 1.20 -12.65 -1.50
C LEU A 40 1.41 -13.55 -2.72
N GLY A 41 0.68 -13.32 -3.81
CA GLY A 41 0.86 -14.05 -5.07
C GLY A 41 2.28 -13.95 -5.61
N ASP A 42 2.84 -12.74 -5.62
CA ASP A 42 4.21 -12.49 -6.06
C ASP A 42 5.25 -13.15 -5.14
N MET A 43 5.01 -13.14 -3.83
CA MET A 43 5.88 -13.81 -2.87
C MET A 43 5.85 -15.33 -3.06
N ILE A 44 4.68 -15.93 -3.23
CA ILE A 44 4.53 -17.36 -3.51
C ILE A 44 5.25 -17.71 -4.81
N LYS A 45 5.07 -16.91 -5.86
CA LYS A 45 5.74 -17.11 -7.15
C LYS A 45 7.26 -17.05 -7.02
N SER A 46 7.77 -16.10 -6.23
CA SER A 46 9.20 -15.97 -5.96
C SER A 46 9.75 -17.19 -5.22
N VAL A 47 9.07 -17.63 -4.15
CA VAL A 47 9.43 -18.83 -3.39
C VAL A 47 9.40 -20.09 -4.24
N ARG A 48 8.42 -20.23 -5.15
CA ARG A 48 8.37 -21.37 -6.09
C ARG A 48 9.58 -21.42 -7.02
N LYS A 49 10.02 -20.26 -7.53
CA LYS A 49 11.21 -20.16 -8.36
C LYS A 49 12.48 -20.51 -7.58
N GLU A 50 12.63 -19.97 -6.37
CA GLU A 50 13.78 -20.24 -5.49
C GLU A 50 13.89 -21.73 -5.11
N ARG A 51 12.75 -22.40 -4.96
CA ARG A 51 12.68 -23.83 -4.61
C ARG A 51 12.60 -24.75 -5.83
N HIS A 52 12.75 -24.24 -7.05
CA HIS A 52 12.63 -25.00 -8.29
C HIS A 52 11.33 -25.80 -8.41
N LEU A 53 10.21 -25.28 -7.88
CA LEU A 53 8.92 -25.96 -7.88
C LEU A 53 8.14 -25.78 -9.18
N THR A 54 8.29 -24.63 -9.86
CA THR A 54 7.92 -24.28 -11.24
C THR A 54 8.38 -22.86 -11.55
#